data_AF-A0A967WD39-F1
#
_entry.id   AF-A0A967WD39-F1
#
_cell.length_a   1.000
_cell.length_b   1.000
_cell.length_c   1.000
_cell.angle_alpha   90.00
_cell.angle_beta   90.00
_cell.angle_gamma   90.00
#
_symmetry.space_group_name_H-M   'P 1'
#
loop_
_entity.id
_entity.type
_entity.pdbx_description
1 polymer ?
#
loop_
_entity_poly.entity_id
_entity_poly.type
_entity_poly.pdbx_seq_one_letter_code
_entity_poly.pdbx_strand_id
1 'polypeptide(L)'
;MGTVGTLFLWSLTIGAIRTTNSWDVPPHLLLVLGALVIGEYAQRGRFSLRLVWSVAWQLGVVALLSLWALYWPFWASYGSFYDSAGLWQGTRTPLLAYLIVHGLFLFTIVSYLAARVFGRWKDLRQDPWVHRLRLTFRYWGKRERLKDAARIAGARGVPVGAWFWLVLALFVLLLFFFLVPGLISFTSPSTQGLETDSHTYRGLAVLAFGLPIAIMGLLLLFRPGLSATERLWAYLVLLGLAMTLGVEIIVIEGDIGRMNTVFKFYLQVWLMWGVAAAAALAWMLNRVQSWRQGRGWWLGVLALLLFFASLYPPLAASAKIRDRFATHPGPSLDGWDYMEVATYHDPSGDQYDLKWDLEAIGWL
;
A
#
# COMPACT_ATOMS: atom_id res chain seq x y z
N MET A 1 19.56 -15.97 -14.14
CA MET A 1 18.71 -15.78 -15.34
C MET A 1 19.16 -14.50 -16.04
N GLY A 2 19.31 -14.51 -17.37
CA GLY A 2 19.54 -13.29 -18.14
C GLY A 2 18.26 -12.46 -18.28
N THR A 3 18.35 -11.22 -18.79
CA THR A 3 17.22 -10.29 -18.97
C THR A 3 16.03 -10.93 -19.68
N VAL A 4 16.27 -11.69 -20.76
CA VAL A 4 15.22 -12.39 -21.51
C VAL A 4 14.44 -13.36 -20.63
N GLY A 5 15.14 -14.16 -19.81
CA GLY A 5 14.49 -15.10 -18.90
C GLY A 5 13.64 -14.41 -17.84
N THR A 6 14.10 -13.28 -17.31
CA THR A 6 13.33 -12.47 -16.35
C THR A 6 12.07 -11.88 -16.98
N LEU A 7 12.17 -11.28 -18.18
CA LEU A 7 11.01 -10.72 -18.87
C LEU A 7 9.98 -11.79 -19.22
N PHE A 8 10.45 -12.96 -19.67
CA PHE A 8 9.57 -14.09 -19.94
C PHE A 8 8.86 -14.57 -18.68
N LEU A 9 9.58 -14.73 -17.56
CA LEU A 9 9.00 -15.14 -16.29
C LEU A 9 7.95 -14.13 -15.81
N TRP A 10 8.25 -12.83 -15.83
CA TRP A 10 7.27 -11.79 -15.49
C TRP A 10 6.05 -11.83 -16.40
N SER A 11 6.24 -12.04 -17.70
CA SER A 11 5.14 -12.16 -18.66
C SER A 11 4.26 -13.37 -18.36
N LEU A 12 4.87 -14.52 -18.06
CA LEU A 12 4.18 -15.77 -17.73
C LEU A 12 3.36 -15.62 -16.45
N THR A 13 3.96 -15.04 -15.40
CA THR A 13 3.31 -14.81 -14.12
C THR A 13 2.17 -13.81 -14.23
N ILE A 14 2.38 -12.65 -14.87
CA ILE A 14 1.32 -11.65 -15.03
C ILE A 14 0.18 -12.17 -15.91
N GLY A 15 0.49 -12.97 -16.93
CA GLY A 15 -0.53 -13.65 -17.74
C GLY A 15 -1.37 -14.63 -16.92
N ALA A 16 -0.75 -15.44 -16.05
CA ALA A 16 -1.48 -16.34 -15.13
C ALA A 16 -2.31 -15.58 -14.10
N ILE A 17 -1.77 -14.47 -13.57
CA ILE A 17 -2.53 -13.58 -12.68
C ILE A 17 -3.74 -13.02 -13.41
N ARG A 18 -3.58 -12.60 -14.67
CA ARG A 18 -4.71 -12.09 -15.46
C ARG A 18 -5.82 -13.14 -15.58
N THR A 19 -5.49 -14.41 -15.84
CA THR A 19 -6.48 -15.50 -16.01
C THR A 19 -7.17 -15.89 -14.71
N THR A 20 -6.55 -15.63 -13.55
CA THR A 20 -7.17 -15.87 -12.24
C THR A 20 -7.94 -14.64 -11.75
N ASN A 21 -7.42 -13.44 -11.96
CA ASN A 21 -8.04 -12.17 -11.61
C ASN A 21 -7.43 -11.00 -12.43
N SER A 22 -8.18 -10.51 -13.42
CA SER A 22 -7.73 -9.43 -14.31
C SER A 22 -7.38 -8.12 -13.60
N TRP A 23 -8.02 -7.83 -12.46
CA TRP A 23 -7.80 -6.61 -11.69
C TRP A 23 -6.50 -6.59 -10.90
N ASP A 24 -5.82 -7.72 -10.76
CA ASP A 24 -4.49 -7.78 -10.16
C ASP A 24 -3.38 -7.36 -11.15
N VAL A 25 -3.67 -7.29 -12.45
CA VAL A 25 -2.67 -6.95 -13.48
C VAL A 25 -2.09 -5.55 -13.34
N PRO A 26 -2.87 -4.46 -13.17
CA PRO A 26 -2.31 -3.10 -13.12
C PRO A 26 -1.27 -2.91 -11.99
N PRO A 27 -1.51 -3.37 -10.74
CA PRO A 27 -0.50 -3.37 -9.69
C PRO A 27 0.82 -4.06 -10.09
N HIS A 28 0.75 -5.20 -10.76
CA HIS A 28 1.93 -5.97 -11.15
C HIS A 28 2.70 -5.34 -12.32
N LEU A 29 1.99 -4.73 -13.28
CA LEU A 29 2.65 -3.95 -14.35
C LEU A 29 3.34 -2.71 -13.78
N LEU A 30 2.75 -2.03 -12.80
CA LEU A 30 3.39 -0.92 -12.09
C LEU A 30 4.62 -1.40 -11.32
N LEU A 31 4.53 -2.55 -10.63
CA LEU A 31 5.68 -3.16 -9.96
C LEU A 31 6.85 -3.40 -10.93
N VAL A 32 6.57 -3.99 -12.09
CA VAL A 32 7.56 -4.21 -13.16
C VAL A 32 8.14 -2.88 -13.65
N LEU A 33 7.30 -1.89 -13.93
CA LEU A 33 7.75 -0.55 -14.34
C LEU A 33 8.70 0.07 -13.31
N GLY A 34 8.34 0.05 -12.03
CA GLY A 34 9.18 0.57 -10.96
C GLY A 34 10.53 -0.15 -10.87
N ALA A 35 10.52 -1.49 -10.93
CA ALA A 35 11.74 -2.29 -10.90
C ALA A 35 12.66 -1.98 -12.09
N LEU A 36 12.12 -1.87 -13.31
CA LEU A 36 12.86 -1.53 -14.52
C LEU A 36 13.47 -0.13 -14.44
N VAL A 37 12.67 0.88 -14.06
CA VAL A 37 13.14 2.27 -13.93
C VAL A 37 14.26 2.37 -12.90
N ILE A 38 14.09 1.72 -11.75
CA ILE A 38 15.09 1.75 -10.67
C ILE A 38 16.36 1.01 -11.07
N GLY A 39 16.23 -0.16 -11.71
CA GLY A 39 17.37 -0.94 -12.21
C GLY A 39 18.19 -0.18 -13.25
N GLU A 40 17.54 0.38 -14.27
CA GLU A 40 18.20 1.17 -15.32
C GLU A 40 18.82 2.46 -14.75
N TYR A 41 18.14 3.13 -13.82
CA TYR A 41 18.69 4.31 -13.15
C TYR A 41 19.92 3.97 -12.32
N ALA A 42 19.91 2.83 -11.61
CA ALA A 42 21.05 2.38 -10.80
C ALA A 42 22.28 2.06 -11.66
N GLN A 43 22.09 1.50 -12.86
CA GLN A 43 23.19 1.21 -13.79
C GLN A 43 23.78 2.47 -14.44
N ARG A 44 22.92 3.46 -14.78
CA ARG A 44 23.32 4.63 -15.58
C ARG A 44 23.65 5.87 -14.74
N GLY A 45 23.15 5.95 -13.52
CA GLY A 45 23.31 7.10 -12.60
C GLY A 45 22.56 8.38 -13.02
N ARG A 46 21.87 8.40 -14.15
CA ARG A 46 21.13 9.56 -14.65
C ARG A 46 19.91 9.16 -15.49
N PHE A 47 18.87 10.00 -15.45
CA PHE A 47 17.77 9.91 -16.39
C PHE A 47 18.24 10.33 -17.79
N SER A 48 18.01 9.47 -18.78
CA SER A 48 18.40 9.69 -20.17
C SER A 48 17.38 9.07 -21.12
N LEU A 49 17.32 9.54 -22.37
CA LEU A 49 16.44 8.95 -23.39
C LEU A 49 16.68 7.44 -23.58
N ARG A 50 17.93 6.99 -23.42
CA ARG A 50 18.28 5.56 -23.48
C ARG A 50 17.64 4.76 -22.35
N LEU A 51 17.54 5.33 -21.14
CA LEU A 51 16.82 4.70 -20.02
C LEU A 51 15.34 4.57 -20.37
N VAL A 52 14.72 5.66 -20.83
CA VAL A 52 13.29 5.67 -21.20
C VAL A 52 13.01 4.61 -22.26
N TRP A 53 13.82 4.57 -23.32
CA TRP A 53 13.70 3.55 -24.36
C TRP A 53 13.89 2.14 -23.78
N SER A 54 14.90 1.93 -22.93
CA SER A 54 15.17 0.61 -22.33
C SER A 54 13.99 0.09 -21.51
N VAL A 55 13.40 0.96 -20.69
CA VAL A 55 12.21 0.63 -19.90
C VAL A 55 11.01 0.38 -20.81
N ALA A 56 10.80 1.24 -21.82
CA ALA A 56 9.65 1.16 -22.72
C ALA A 56 9.60 -0.15 -23.50
N TRP A 57 10.71 -0.60 -24.10
CA TRP A 57 10.70 -1.87 -24.84
C TRP A 57 10.54 -3.07 -23.92
N GLN A 58 11.18 -3.07 -22.73
CA GLN A 58 11.06 -4.17 -21.76
C GLN A 58 9.64 -4.31 -21.24
N LEU A 59 9.03 -3.18 -20.84
CA LEU A 59 7.64 -3.14 -20.41
C LEU A 59 6.70 -3.51 -21.57
N GLY A 60 7.00 -3.06 -22.79
CA GLY A 60 6.26 -3.41 -24.00
C GLY A 60 6.26 -4.91 -24.27
N VAL A 61 7.41 -5.58 -24.13
CA VAL A 61 7.51 -7.05 -24.23
C VAL A 61 6.67 -7.73 -23.15
N VAL A 62 6.78 -7.29 -21.90
CA VAL A 62 6.00 -7.86 -20.79
C VAL A 62 4.50 -7.70 -21.03
N ALA A 63 4.05 -6.50 -21.43
CA ALA A 63 2.66 -6.24 -21.74
C ALA A 63 2.18 -7.05 -22.94
N LEU A 64 2.96 -7.10 -24.04
CA LEU A 64 2.63 -7.89 -25.23
C LEU A 64 2.40 -9.36 -24.88
N LEU A 65 3.36 -9.96 -24.18
CA LEU A 65 3.35 -11.38 -23.88
C LEU A 65 2.28 -11.75 -22.84
N SER A 66 2.13 -10.96 -21.78
CA SER A 66 1.16 -11.25 -20.70
C SER A 66 -0.29 -10.96 -21.09
N LEU A 67 -0.54 -9.90 -21.87
CA LEU A 67 -1.91 -9.46 -22.20
C LEU A 67 -2.43 -10.01 -23.52
N TRP A 68 -1.57 -10.47 -24.44
CA TRP A 68 -2.04 -10.96 -25.74
C TRP A 68 -1.47 -12.31 -26.14
N ALA A 69 -0.19 -12.61 -25.90
CA ALA A 69 0.41 -13.81 -26.50
C ALA A 69 0.21 -15.10 -25.69
N LEU A 70 0.67 -15.14 -24.43
CA LEU A 70 0.88 -16.41 -23.71
C LEU A 70 -0.42 -17.13 -23.33
N TYR A 71 -1.49 -16.39 -23.06
CA TYR A 71 -2.78 -16.93 -22.61
C TYR A 71 -3.91 -16.65 -23.59
N TRP A 72 -3.58 -16.39 -24.88
CA TRP A 72 -4.57 -16.09 -25.92
C TRP A 72 -5.75 -17.06 -25.95
N PRO A 73 -5.56 -18.40 -25.89
CA PRO A 73 -6.68 -19.34 -26.00
C PRO A 73 -7.75 -19.14 -24.91
N PHE A 74 -7.33 -18.82 -23.68
CA PHE A 74 -8.26 -18.52 -22.59
C PHE A 74 -9.05 -17.25 -22.89
N TRP A 75 -8.37 -16.18 -23.29
CA TRP A 75 -9.00 -14.87 -23.53
C TRP A 75 -9.86 -14.81 -24.78
N ALA A 76 -9.62 -15.68 -25.76
CA ALA A 76 -10.47 -15.81 -26.93
C ALA A 76 -11.89 -16.31 -26.60
N SER A 77 -12.06 -16.98 -25.47
CA SER A 77 -13.35 -17.55 -25.03
C SER A 77 -13.86 -16.95 -23.72
N TYR A 78 -13.14 -15.98 -23.14
CA TYR A 78 -13.47 -15.41 -21.85
C TYR A 78 -14.66 -14.44 -21.92
N GLY A 79 -15.62 -14.60 -21.02
CA GLY A 79 -16.71 -13.65 -20.78
C GLY A 79 -16.53 -12.93 -19.44
N SER A 80 -16.84 -11.63 -19.39
CA SER A 80 -16.72 -10.80 -18.19
C SER A 80 -18.08 -10.22 -17.81
N PHE A 81 -18.31 -10.10 -16.49
CA PHE A 81 -19.49 -9.43 -15.93
C PHE A 81 -19.16 -8.05 -15.34
N TYR A 82 -17.88 -7.67 -15.28
CA TYR A 82 -17.39 -6.44 -14.64
C TYR A 82 -16.40 -5.72 -15.56
N ASP A 83 -16.91 -4.80 -16.39
CA ASP A 83 -16.13 -4.19 -17.47
C ASP A 83 -15.92 -2.68 -17.33
N SER A 84 -16.48 -2.05 -16.31
CA SER A 84 -16.35 -0.60 -16.10
C SER A 84 -15.85 -0.23 -14.71
N ALA A 85 -15.16 0.90 -14.67
CA ALA A 85 -14.70 1.54 -13.46
C ALA A 85 -15.44 2.87 -13.28
N GLY A 86 -15.85 3.15 -12.05
CA GLY A 86 -16.60 4.35 -11.68
C GLY A 86 -15.94 5.12 -10.53
N LEU A 87 -16.47 6.31 -10.24
CA LEU A 87 -16.04 7.12 -9.09
C LEU A 87 -16.87 6.77 -7.85
N TRP A 88 -16.20 6.52 -6.73
CA TRP A 88 -16.84 6.20 -5.47
C TRP A 88 -17.42 7.44 -4.76
N GLN A 89 -18.72 7.38 -4.49
CA GLN A 89 -19.47 8.45 -3.79
C GLN A 89 -20.05 8.01 -2.43
N GLY A 90 -19.85 6.75 -2.05
CA GLY A 90 -20.36 6.17 -0.82
C GLY A 90 -19.40 6.29 0.37
N THR A 91 -19.55 5.39 1.33
CA THR A 91 -18.75 5.34 2.57
C THR A 91 -17.28 5.01 2.33
N ARG A 92 -16.41 5.86 2.85
CA ARG A 92 -14.95 5.77 2.87
C ARG A 92 -14.43 5.09 4.13
N THR A 93 -13.17 4.68 4.09
CA THR A 93 -12.58 3.83 5.12
C THR A 93 -12.32 4.65 6.39
N PRO A 94 -12.87 4.24 7.56
CA PRO A 94 -12.52 4.87 8.83
C PRO A 94 -11.03 4.67 9.14
N LEU A 95 -10.38 5.70 9.69
CA LEU A 95 -8.94 5.62 10.00
C LEU A 95 -8.62 4.46 10.96
N LEU A 96 -9.46 4.21 11.96
CA LEU A 96 -9.25 3.11 12.88
C LEU A 96 -9.29 1.75 12.18
N ALA A 97 -10.26 1.53 11.28
CA ALA A 97 -10.35 0.30 10.49
C ALA A 97 -9.09 0.11 9.61
N TYR A 98 -8.62 1.18 8.99
CA TYR A 98 -7.38 1.18 8.23
C TYR A 98 -6.16 0.80 9.09
N LEU A 99 -6.05 1.34 10.30
CA LEU A 99 -4.97 1.05 11.24
C LEU A 99 -5.08 -0.35 11.86
N ILE A 100 -6.27 -0.91 12.02
CA ILE A 100 -6.44 -2.31 12.41
C ILE A 100 -5.84 -3.23 11.35
N VAL A 101 -6.11 -2.95 10.07
CA VAL A 101 -5.68 -3.79 8.95
C VAL A 101 -4.19 -3.61 8.62
N HIS A 102 -3.67 -2.37 8.66
CA HIS A 102 -2.31 -2.06 8.18
C HIS A 102 -1.34 -1.57 9.27
N GLY A 103 -1.81 -1.37 10.51
CA GLY A 103 -1.05 -0.70 11.56
C GLY A 103 0.28 -1.36 11.89
N LEU A 104 0.34 -2.70 11.90
CA LEU A 104 1.59 -3.45 12.10
C LEU A 104 2.63 -3.15 11.02
N PHE A 105 2.23 -3.18 9.74
CA PHE A 105 3.12 -2.88 8.63
C PHE A 105 3.55 -1.42 8.64
N LEU A 106 2.59 -0.52 8.81
CA LEU A 106 2.81 0.92 8.84
C LEU A 106 3.72 1.33 9.99
N PHE A 107 3.64 0.68 11.15
CA PHE A 107 4.52 0.99 12.27
C PHE A 107 5.99 0.83 11.90
N THR A 108 6.40 -0.28 11.28
CA THR A 108 7.81 -0.51 10.91
C THR A 108 8.21 0.32 9.69
N ILE A 109 7.33 0.44 8.69
CA ILE A 109 7.53 1.26 7.48
C ILE A 109 7.73 2.73 7.84
N VAL A 110 6.81 3.32 8.61
CA VAL A 110 6.86 4.73 9.02
C VAL A 110 8.05 4.97 9.97
N SER A 111 8.33 4.03 10.88
CA SER A 111 9.52 4.09 11.73
C SER A 111 10.79 4.18 10.88
N TYR A 112 10.94 3.31 9.87
CA TYR A 112 12.10 3.32 8.98
C TYR A 112 12.15 4.56 8.09
N LEU A 113 11.02 4.98 7.48
CA LEU A 113 10.94 6.21 6.70
C LEU A 113 11.38 7.42 7.52
N ALA A 114 10.81 7.61 8.71
CA ALA A 114 11.17 8.69 9.60
C ALA A 114 12.65 8.61 10.00
N ALA A 115 13.15 7.41 10.29
CA ALA A 115 14.55 7.17 10.59
C ALA A 115 15.47 7.51 9.41
N ARG A 116 15.07 7.29 8.15
CA ARG A 116 15.85 7.62 6.95
C ARG A 116 15.78 9.10 6.57
N VAL A 117 14.62 9.72 6.71
CA VAL A 117 14.41 11.14 6.39
C VAL A 117 15.03 12.04 7.46
N PHE A 118 14.79 11.74 8.73
CA PHE A 118 15.24 12.57 9.85
C PHE A 118 16.52 12.05 10.52
N GLY A 119 16.92 10.80 10.36
CA GLY A 119 18.14 10.28 10.99
C GLY A 119 19.45 10.86 10.43
N ARG A 120 20.50 10.83 11.26
CA ARG A 120 21.88 11.00 10.79
C ARG A 120 22.42 9.62 10.42
N TRP A 121 22.70 9.41 9.14
CA TRP A 121 23.36 8.20 8.64
C TRP A 121 24.76 8.60 8.21
N LYS A 122 25.80 7.87 8.65
CA LYS A 122 27.20 8.19 8.33
C LYS A 122 27.44 8.18 6.81
N ASP A 123 26.72 7.32 6.09
CA ASP A 123 26.94 7.06 4.67
C ASP A 123 26.01 7.87 3.75
N LEU A 124 25.11 8.69 4.31
CA LEU A 124 24.18 9.51 3.52
C LEU A 124 24.25 10.98 3.90
N ARG A 125 24.50 11.83 2.89
CA ARG A 125 24.30 13.28 3.02
C ARG A 125 22.89 13.55 3.51
N GLN A 126 22.74 14.36 4.57
CA GLN A 126 21.42 14.73 5.09
C GLN A 126 20.57 15.34 3.97
N ASP A 127 19.26 15.08 3.99
CA ASP A 127 18.35 15.73 3.04
C ASP A 127 18.49 17.26 3.19
N PRO A 128 18.76 17.99 2.08
CA PRO A 128 18.99 19.43 2.14
C PRO A 128 17.84 20.19 2.80
N TRP A 129 16.59 19.80 2.55
CA TRP A 129 15.42 20.47 3.11
C TRP A 129 15.27 20.20 4.60
N VAL A 130 15.42 18.95 5.02
CA VAL A 130 15.38 18.57 6.44
C VAL A 130 16.49 19.26 7.22
N HIS A 131 17.69 19.36 6.63
CA HIS A 131 18.82 20.05 7.23
C HIS A 131 18.54 21.56 7.41
N ARG A 132 18.04 22.23 6.37
CA ARG A 132 17.65 23.66 6.41
C ARG A 132 16.59 23.93 7.47
N LEU A 133 15.57 23.08 7.55
CA LEU A 133 14.52 23.17 8.56
C LEU A 133 15.08 23.07 9.97
N ARG A 134 15.93 22.07 10.21
CA ARG A 134 16.59 21.89 11.50
C ARG A 134 17.44 23.07 11.93
N LEU A 135 18.24 23.63 11.01
CA LEU A 135 19.00 24.84 11.30
C LEU A 135 18.09 26.01 11.63
N THR A 136 17.00 26.17 10.88
CA THR A 136 16.01 27.24 11.11
C THR A 136 15.36 27.14 12.47
N PHE A 137 14.96 25.93 12.90
CA PHE A 137 14.42 25.70 14.25
C PHE A 137 15.47 25.91 15.33
N ARG A 138 16.67 25.35 15.16
CA ARG A 138 17.75 25.44 16.16
C ARG A 138 18.19 26.87 16.43
N TYR A 139 18.18 27.73 15.41
CA TYR A 139 18.57 29.14 15.53
C TYR A 139 17.38 30.10 15.34
N TRP A 140 16.17 29.66 15.68
CA TRP A 140 14.95 30.47 15.48
C TRP A 140 15.07 31.86 16.10
N GLY A 141 15.49 31.95 17.37
CA GLY A 141 15.72 33.22 18.08
C GLY A 141 16.94 34.02 17.62
N LYS A 142 17.77 33.48 16.73
CA LYS A 142 18.95 34.14 16.14
C LYS A 142 18.87 34.15 14.61
N ARG A 143 17.65 34.33 14.08
CA ARG A 143 17.35 34.22 12.63
C ARG A 143 18.21 35.13 11.76
N GLU A 144 18.46 36.36 12.19
CA GLU A 144 19.31 37.31 11.45
C GLU A 144 20.77 36.84 11.40
N ARG A 145 21.33 36.38 12.54
CA ARG A 145 22.69 35.79 12.56
C ARG A 145 22.79 34.54 11.69
N LEU A 146 21.74 33.72 11.64
CA LEU A 146 21.69 32.55 10.76
C LEU A 146 21.66 32.95 9.28
N LYS A 147 20.92 34.01 8.91
CA LYS A 147 20.92 34.57 7.54
C LYS A 147 22.31 35.07 7.16
N ASP A 148 22.96 35.82 8.04
CA ASP A 148 24.30 36.36 7.79
C ASP A 148 25.33 35.25 7.65
N ALA A 149 25.31 34.27 8.56
CA ALA A 149 26.19 33.10 8.45
C ALA A 149 25.94 32.30 7.17
N ALA A 150 24.68 32.12 6.75
CA ALA A 150 24.34 31.47 5.50
C ALA A 150 24.84 32.27 4.29
N ARG A 151 24.74 33.60 4.31
CA ARG A 151 25.27 34.50 3.26
C ARG A 151 26.78 34.37 3.13
N ILE A 152 27.51 34.40 4.25
CA ILE A 152 28.98 34.23 4.28
C ILE A 152 29.39 32.86 3.75
N ALA A 153 28.68 31.80 4.16
CA ALA A 153 28.95 30.44 3.72
C ALA A 153 28.46 30.15 2.27
N GLY A 154 27.87 31.12 1.58
CA GLY A 154 27.27 30.92 0.24
C GLY A 154 26.05 29.98 0.23
N ALA A 155 25.47 29.67 1.40
CA ALA A 155 24.33 28.78 1.55
C ALA A 155 23.02 29.51 1.23
N ARG A 156 22.31 29.06 0.18
CA ARG A 156 20.99 29.61 -0.18
C ARG A 156 19.86 28.90 0.58
N GLY A 157 18.83 29.66 0.97
CA GLY A 157 17.60 29.13 1.56
C GLY A 157 17.68 28.75 3.05
N VAL A 158 18.60 29.36 3.80
CA VAL A 158 18.73 29.22 5.27
C VAL A 158 18.72 30.63 5.89
N PRO A 159 17.84 30.93 6.86
CA PRO A 159 16.70 30.14 7.33
C PRO A 159 15.64 29.94 6.24
N VAL A 160 14.77 28.97 6.45
CA VAL A 160 13.65 28.71 5.53
C VAL A 160 12.69 29.91 5.54
N GLY A 161 12.36 30.41 4.33
CA GLY A 161 11.59 31.63 4.10
C GLY A 161 10.10 31.52 4.44
N ALA A 162 9.40 32.66 4.48
CA ALA A 162 7.98 32.76 4.87
C ALA A 162 7.05 31.91 4.01
N TRP A 163 7.31 31.81 2.71
CA TRP A 163 6.46 31.04 1.80
C TRP A 163 6.43 29.54 2.18
N PHE A 164 7.56 28.95 2.58
CA PHE A 164 7.52 27.58 3.09
C PHE A 164 6.59 27.41 4.30
N TRP A 165 6.59 28.37 5.23
CA TRP A 165 5.74 28.30 6.43
C TRP A 165 4.27 28.44 6.08
N LEU A 166 3.93 29.29 5.11
CA LEU A 166 2.56 29.40 4.62
C LEU A 166 2.13 28.12 3.89
N VAL A 167 2.99 27.51 3.04
CA VAL A 167 2.71 26.18 2.45
C VAL A 167 2.50 25.12 3.53
N LEU A 168 3.35 25.09 4.56
CA LEU A 168 3.24 24.15 5.66
C LEU A 168 1.95 24.37 6.47
N ALA A 169 1.58 25.62 6.73
CA ALA A 169 0.35 25.96 7.43
C ALA A 169 -0.89 25.53 6.63
N LEU A 170 -0.93 25.82 5.32
CA LEU A 170 -1.99 25.37 4.42
C LEU A 170 -2.05 23.84 4.35
N PHE A 171 -0.91 23.17 4.34
CA PHE A 171 -0.84 21.71 4.36
C PHE A 171 -1.39 21.12 5.67
N VAL A 172 -0.99 21.66 6.84
CA VAL A 172 -1.51 21.22 8.13
C VAL A 172 -3.02 21.47 8.22
N LEU A 173 -3.48 22.61 7.72
CA LEU A 173 -4.90 22.94 7.65
C LEU A 173 -5.66 21.95 6.75
N LEU A 174 -5.11 21.59 5.58
CA LEU A 174 -5.67 20.57 4.70
C LEU A 174 -5.78 19.21 5.41
N LEU A 175 -4.72 18.78 6.10
CA LEU A 175 -4.73 17.54 6.89
C LEU A 175 -5.82 17.57 7.96
N PHE A 176 -5.95 18.69 8.68
CA PHE A 176 -6.97 18.87 9.69
C PHE A 176 -8.39 18.75 9.11
N PHE A 177 -8.67 19.41 7.98
CA PHE A 177 -9.96 19.32 7.30
C PHE A 177 -10.32 17.91 6.84
N PHE A 178 -9.33 17.12 6.43
CA PHE A 178 -9.53 15.75 5.97
C PHE A 178 -9.60 14.74 7.12
N LEU A 179 -8.98 15.03 8.26
CA LEU A 179 -8.96 14.16 9.43
C LEU A 179 -10.22 14.29 10.28
N VAL A 180 -10.84 15.48 10.31
CA VAL A 180 -12.04 15.75 11.11
C VAL A 180 -13.29 15.71 10.21
N PRO A 181 -14.14 14.66 10.33
CA PRO A 181 -15.36 14.55 9.54
C PRO A 181 -16.33 15.71 9.81
N GLY A 182 -17.06 16.14 8.79
CA GLY A 182 -18.11 17.16 8.93
C GLY A 182 -17.65 18.63 8.94
N LEU A 183 -16.34 18.91 8.91
CA LEU A 183 -15.84 20.29 8.82
C LEU A 183 -16.13 20.96 7.47
N ILE A 184 -16.19 20.17 6.40
CA ILE A 184 -16.54 20.65 5.05
C ILE A 184 -17.62 19.74 4.48
N SER A 185 -18.51 20.29 3.64
CA SER A 185 -19.61 19.53 3.02
C SER A 185 -19.15 18.25 2.32
N PHE A 186 -17.91 18.23 1.82
CA PHE A 186 -17.28 17.07 1.20
C PHE A 186 -16.92 15.94 2.18
N THR A 187 -16.60 16.26 3.44
CA THR A 187 -16.28 15.28 4.51
C THR A 187 -17.47 15.00 5.43
N SER A 188 -18.60 15.67 5.21
CA SER A 188 -19.83 15.46 5.95
C SER A 188 -20.48 14.12 5.61
N PRO A 189 -20.98 13.38 6.61
CA PRO A 189 -21.77 12.18 6.36
C PRO A 189 -23.04 12.53 5.56
N SER A 190 -23.40 11.69 4.59
CA SER A 190 -24.61 11.83 3.78
C SER A 190 -25.63 10.75 4.08
N THR A 191 -26.89 11.12 4.22
CA THR A 191 -27.99 10.16 4.42
C THR A 191 -28.62 9.66 3.12
N GLN A 192 -28.10 10.04 1.96
CA GLN A 192 -28.66 9.62 0.67
C GLN A 192 -28.30 8.15 0.36
N GLY A 193 -29.31 7.28 0.42
CA GLY A 193 -29.27 5.95 -0.19
C GLY A 193 -28.96 4.77 0.73
N LEU A 194 -29.22 4.85 2.04
CA LEU A 194 -29.10 3.70 2.93
C LEU A 194 -30.41 3.41 3.67
N GLU A 195 -30.77 2.13 3.69
CA GLU A 195 -31.69 1.56 4.66
C GLU A 195 -31.20 1.88 6.09
N THR A 196 -32.18 2.11 6.96
CA THR A 196 -32.12 2.44 8.38
C THR A 196 -30.79 2.06 9.09
N ASP A 197 -30.18 3.04 9.76
CA ASP A 197 -29.07 2.92 10.73
C ASP A 197 -27.62 2.73 10.27
N SER A 198 -27.30 2.96 8.99
CA SER A 198 -25.88 2.98 8.55
C SER A 198 -25.35 4.40 8.29
N HIS A 199 -24.33 4.81 9.06
CA HIS A 199 -23.63 6.09 8.85
C HIS A 199 -22.71 6.01 7.62
N THR A 200 -22.89 6.87 6.61
CA THR A 200 -21.85 7.03 5.58
C THR A 200 -20.69 7.87 6.12
N TYR A 201 -19.55 7.25 6.40
CA TYR A 201 -18.31 7.98 6.64
C TYR A 201 -17.79 8.53 5.31
N ARG A 202 -17.83 9.84 5.05
CA ARG A 202 -17.26 10.43 3.81
C ARG A 202 -15.85 11.01 3.98
N GLY A 203 -15.28 10.90 5.18
CA GLY A 203 -13.99 11.50 5.53
C GLY A 203 -12.82 10.98 4.70
N LEU A 204 -11.91 11.87 4.31
CA LEU A 204 -10.66 11.56 3.62
C LEU A 204 -9.52 11.25 4.61
N ALA A 205 -9.84 10.63 5.74
CA ALA A 205 -8.91 10.47 6.86
C ALA A 205 -7.70 9.59 6.48
N VAL A 206 -7.91 8.56 5.66
CA VAL A 206 -6.83 7.71 5.12
C VAL A 206 -5.92 8.52 4.18
N LEU A 207 -6.48 9.41 3.34
CA LEU A 207 -5.68 10.33 2.52
C LEU A 207 -4.84 11.28 3.38
N ALA A 208 -5.45 11.90 4.40
CA ALA A 208 -4.73 12.78 5.33
C ALA A 208 -3.59 12.04 6.04
N PHE A 209 -3.85 10.84 6.55
CA PHE A 209 -2.83 10.02 7.19
C PHE A 209 -1.73 9.57 6.21
N GLY A 210 -2.11 9.25 4.98
CA GLY A 210 -1.20 8.83 3.92
C GLY A 210 -0.29 9.94 3.39
N LEU A 211 -0.75 11.19 3.34
CA LEU A 211 0.00 12.30 2.74
C LEU A 211 1.41 12.52 3.33
N PRO A 212 1.60 12.58 4.67
CA PRO A 212 2.93 12.64 5.27
C PRO A 212 3.83 11.45 4.89
N ILE A 213 3.26 10.24 4.80
CA ILE A 213 3.96 9.02 4.42
C ILE A 213 4.40 9.10 2.96
N ALA A 214 3.50 9.58 2.07
CA ALA A 214 3.80 9.82 0.67
C ALA A 214 4.94 10.82 0.50
N ILE A 215 4.92 11.94 1.24
CA ILE A 215 5.98 12.94 1.20
C ILE A 215 7.32 12.34 1.63
N MET A 216 7.37 11.63 2.76
CA MET A 216 8.60 10.96 3.22
C MET A 216 9.09 9.92 2.23
N GLY A 217 8.18 9.12 1.66
CA GLY A 217 8.49 8.12 0.64
C GLY A 217 9.05 8.75 -0.63
N LEU A 218 8.47 9.85 -1.12
CA LEU A 218 8.94 10.57 -2.31
C LEU A 218 10.29 11.23 -2.08
N LEU A 219 10.48 11.88 -0.93
CA LEU A 219 11.79 12.44 -0.55
C LEU A 219 12.86 11.36 -0.53
N LEU A 220 12.54 10.17 0.00
CA LEU A 220 13.47 9.05 0.01
C LEU A 220 13.69 8.50 -1.41
N LEU A 221 12.64 8.25 -2.17
CA LEU A 221 12.68 7.69 -3.52
C LEU A 221 13.60 8.50 -4.43
N PHE A 222 13.52 9.83 -4.39
CA PHE A 222 14.33 10.72 -5.23
C PHE A 222 15.66 11.14 -4.61
N ARG A 223 16.02 10.61 -3.44
CA ARG A 223 17.26 10.99 -2.75
C ARG A 223 18.50 10.56 -3.54
N PRO A 224 19.44 11.47 -3.84
CA PRO A 224 20.70 11.11 -4.47
C PRO A 224 21.52 10.14 -3.60
N GLY A 225 22.17 9.17 -4.24
CA GLY A 225 23.04 8.20 -3.55
C GLY A 225 22.30 7.09 -2.76
N LEU A 226 20.97 7.01 -2.86
CA LEU A 226 20.21 5.90 -2.30
C LEU A 226 20.46 4.60 -3.09
N SER A 227 20.70 3.49 -2.39
CA SER A 227 20.87 2.17 -3.01
C SER A 227 19.62 1.76 -3.81
N ALA A 228 19.79 0.93 -4.84
CA ALA A 228 18.69 0.42 -5.65
C ALA A 228 17.66 -0.34 -4.79
N THR A 229 18.12 -1.12 -3.82
CA THR A 229 17.27 -1.88 -2.88
C THR A 229 16.38 -0.96 -2.05
N GLU A 230 16.94 0.10 -1.45
CA GLU A 230 16.15 1.04 -0.66
C GLU A 230 15.23 1.90 -1.51
N ARG A 231 15.63 2.20 -2.76
CA ARG A 231 14.79 2.90 -3.72
C ARG A 231 13.59 2.05 -4.14
N LEU A 232 13.81 0.76 -4.39
CA LEU A 232 12.74 -0.20 -4.66
C LEU A 232 11.82 -0.35 -3.45
N TRP A 233 12.38 -0.43 -2.24
CA TRP A 233 11.60 -0.45 -1.01
C TRP A 233 10.70 0.78 -0.88
N ALA A 234 11.24 2.00 -1.10
CA ALA A 234 10.44 3.23 -1.07
C ALA A 234 9.34 3.23 -2.14
N TYR A 235 9.65 2.70 -3.33
CA TYR A 235 8.67 2.53 -4.41
C TYR A 235 7.54 1.58 -4.01
N LEU A 236 7.83 0.43 -3.39
CA LEU A 236 6.82 -0.52 -2.90
C LEU A 236 5.90 0.11 -1.85
N VAL A 237 6.47 0.88 -0.92
CA VAL A 237 5.69 1.60 0.08
C VAL A 237 4.74 2.59 -0.59
N LEU A 238 5.24 3.40 -1.53
CA LEU A 238 4.46 4.39 -2.28
C LEU A 238 3.40 3.75 -3.17
N LEU A 239 3.70 2.63 -3.82
CA LEU A 239 2.75 1.90 -4.67
C LEU A 239 1.62 1.32 -3.83
N GLY A 240 1.93 0.66 -2.71
CA GLY A 240 0.92 0.21 -1.75
C GLY A 240 0.08 1.35 -1.23
N LEU A 241 0.70 2.49 -0.88
CA LEU A 241 -0.03 3.68 -0.45
C LEU A 241 -0.96 4.17 -1.56
N ALA A 242 -0.46 4.35 -2.77
CA ALA A 242 -1.26 4.80 -3.92
C ALA A 242 -2.46 3.88 -4.17
N MET A 243 -2.31 2.55 -4.04
CA MET A 243 -3.43 1.61 -4.13
C MET A 243 -4.44 1.81 -2.99
N THR A 244 -3.99 1.95 -1.74
CA THR A 244 -4.91 2.21 -0.62
C THR A 244 -5.70 3.51 -0.77
N LEU A 245 -5.10 4.52 -1.40
CA LEU A 245 -5.75 5.80 -1.69
C LEU A 245 -6.65 5.72 -2.93
N GLY A 246 -6.25 4.93 -3.93
CA GLY A 246 -7.00 4.73 -5.16
C GLY A 246 -8.37 4.10 -4.93
N VAL A 247 -8.46 3.10 -4.04
CA VAL A 247 -9.75 2.43 -3.71
C VAL A 247 -10.72 3.32 -2.94
N GLU A 248 -10.29 4.48 -2.44
CA GLU A 248 -11.17 5.49 -1.84
C GLU A 248 -11.89 6.35 -2.89
N ILE A 249 -11.46 6.24 -4.16
CA ILE A 249 -11.85 7.11 -5.27
C ILE A 249 -12.40 6.31 -6.45
N ILE A 250 -11.76 5.20 -6.82
CA ILE A 250 -12.07 4.41 -8.02
C ILE A 250 -12.58 3.04 -7.59
N VAL A 251 -13.68 2.60 -8.20
CA VAL A 251 -14.33 1.31 -7.90
C VAL A 251 -14.76 0.60 -9.18
N ILE A 252 -14.97 -0.70 -9.06
CA ILE A 252 -15.59 -1.51 -10.11
C ILE A 252 -17.10 -1.26 -10.07
N GLU A 253 -17.71 -0.93 -11.20
CA GLU A 253 -19.17 -0.77 -11.26
C GLU A 253 -19.88 -2.13 -11.27
N GLY A 254 -21.11 -2.18 -10.74
CA GLY A 254 -21.89 -3.40 -10.64
C GLY A 254 -21.59 -4.30 -9.44
N ASP A 255 -20.70 -3.86 -8.53
CA ASP A 255 -20.34 -4.58 -7.30
C ASP A 255 -21.18 -4.16 -6.07
N ILE A 256 -21.11 -4.94 -4.99
CA ILE A 256 -21.68 -4.58 -3.68
C ILE A 256 -20.82 -3.47 -3.06
N GLY A 257 -21.19 -2.23 -3.37
CA GLY A 257 -20.48 -1.03 -2.95
C GLY A 257 -19.10 -0.96 -3.59
N ARG A 258 -18.04 -1.13 -2.78
CA ARG A 258 -16.64 -1.18 -3.24
C ARG A 258 -15.86 -2.36 -2.68
N MET A 259 -16.58 -3.39 -2.23
CA MET A 259 -16.01 -4.49 -1.48
C MET A 259 -14.93 -5.23 -2.27
N ASN A 260 -15.20 -5.63 -3.52
CA ASN A 260 -14.22 -6.36 -4.32
C ASN A 260 -13.03 -5.47 -4.69
N THR A 261 -13.24 -4.17 -4.94
CA THR A 261 -12.12 -3.24 -5.18
C THR A 261 -11.23 -3.14 -3.94
N VAL A 262 -11.80 -2.90 -2.76
CA VAL A 262 -11.02 -2.82 -1.52
C VAL A 262 -10.31 -4.14 -1.26
N PHE A 263 -11.02 -5.26 -1.29
CA PHE A 263 -10.47 -6.58 -0.99
C PHE A 263 -9.30 -6.94 -1.92
N LYS A 264 -9.49 -6.88 -3.24
CA LYS A 264 -8.46 -7.26 -4.22
C LYS A 264 -7.20 -6.39 -4.09
N PHE A 265 -7.36 -5.07 -4.04
CA PHE A 265 -6.20 -4.19 -3.95
C PHE A 265 -5.55 -4.20 -2.56
N TYR A 266 -6.32 -4.34 -1.47
CA TYR A 266 -5.74 -4.44 -0.12
C TYR A 266 -4.94 -5.73 0.06
N LEU A 267 -5.32 -6.84 -0.61
CA LEU A 267 -4.48 -8.04 -0.64
C LEU A 267 -3.12 -7.75 -1.30
N GLN A 268 -3.09 -7.03 -2.42
CA GLN A 268 -1.83 -6.62 -3.06
C GLN A 268 -0.99 -5.72 -2.13
N VAL A 269 -1.65 -4.76 -1.46
CA VAL A 269 -1.01 -3.91 -0.44
C VAL A 269 -0.44 -4.75 0.69
N TRP A 270 -1.17 -5.74 1.20
CA TRP A 270 -0.73 -6.63 2.27
C TRP A 270 0.54 -7.39 1.91
N LEU A 271 0.59 -7.98 0.71
CA LEU A 271 1.77 -8.69 0.24
C LEU A 271 2.98 -7.75 0.10
N MET A 272 2.77 -6.60 -0.55
CA MET A 272 3.83 -5.60 -0.76
C MET A 272 4.34 -5.01 0.55
N TRP A 273 3.42 -4.58 1.42
CA TRP A 273 3.76 -3.97 2.71
C TRP A 273 4.22 -5.00 3.73
N GLY A 274 3.84 -6.28 3.63
CA GLY A 274 4.41 -7.35 4.42
C GLY A 274 5.91 -7.50 4.16
N VAL A 275 6.32 -7.59 2.88
CA VAL A 275 7.73 -7.64 2.50
C VAL A 275 8.46 -6.34 2.89
N ALA A 276 7.86 -5.18 2.63
CA ALA A 276 8.45 -3.89 2.98
C ALA A 276 8.60 -3.73 4.50
N ALA A 277 7.61 -4.15 5.28
CA ALA A 277 7.64 -4.10 6.74
C ALA A 277 8.69 -5.04 7.33
N ALA A 278 8.88 -6.23 6.76
CA ALA A 278 9.93 -7.16 7.18
C ALA A 278 11.32 -6.57 6.96
N ALA A 279 11.58 -6.01 5.77
CA ALA A 279 12.84 -5.34 5.47
C ALA A 279 13.07 -4.11 6.39
N ALA A 280 12.05 -3.28 6.56
CA ALA A 280 12.08 -2.11 7.43
C ALA A 280 12.36 -2.47 8.89
N LEU A 281 11.72 -3.55 9.39
CA LEU A 281 11.96 -4.09 10.72
C LEU A 281 13.41 -4.52 10.89
N ALA A 282 13.94 -5.33 9.97
CA ALA A 282 15.32 -5.80 10.03
C ALA A 282 16.32 -4.63 10.06
N TRP A 283 16.11 -3.61 9.23
CA TRP A 283 16.96 -2.41 9.23
C TRP A 283 16.78 -1.54 10.47
N MET A 284 15.58 -1.48 11.04
CA MET A 284 15.30 -0.71 12.25
C MET A 284 15.85 -1.37 13.51
N LEU A 285 15.84 -2.70 13.62
CA LEU A 285 16.29 -3.39 14.83
C LEU A 285 17.75 -3.03 15.18
N ASN A 286 18.65 -3.08 14.20
CA ASN A 286 20.05 -2.68 14.38
C ASN A 286 20.19 -1.25 14.91
N ARG A 287 19.29 -0.36 14.48
CA ARG A 287 19.30 1.04 14.91
C ARG A 287 18.71 1.21 16.30
N VAL A 288 17.58 0.57 16.58
CA VAL A 288 16.87 0.67 17.88
C VAL A 288 17.73 0.11 19.01
N GLN A 289 18.56 -0.90 18.75
CA GLN A 289 19.53 -1.42 19.73
C GLN A 289 20.54 -0.35 20.19
N SER A 290 20.89 0.60 19.33
CA SER A 290 21.80 1.71 19.66
C SER A 290 21.14 2.88 20.40
N TRP A 291 19.80 2.88 20.54
CA TRP A 291 19.09 3.99 21.17
C TRP A 291 19.28 3.99 22.69
N ARG A 292 19.72 5.13 23.23
CA ARG A 292 19.84 5.36 24.68
C ARG A 292 18.48 5.59 25.36
N GLN A 293 17.51 6.14 24.62
CA GLN A 293 16.16 6.44 25.10
C GLN A 293 15.13 6.00 24.06
N GLY A 294 13.92 5.62 24.48
CA GLY A 294 12.82 5.24 23.58
C GLY A 294 12.89 3.81 23.02
N ARG A 295 13.98 3.05 23.26
CA ARG A 295 14.10 1.64 22.85
C ARG A 295 12.97 0.78 23.41
N GLY A 296 12.74 0.85 24.73
CA GLY A 296 11.71 0.06 25.40
C GLY A 296 10.30 0.37 24.88
N TRP A 297 10.00 1.65 24.65
CA TRP A 297 8.73 2.08 24.04
C TRP A 297 8.53 1.51 22.63
N TRP A 298 9.54 1.63 21.77
CA TRP A 298 9.44 1.13 20.40
C TRP A 298 9.24 -0.39 20.35
N LEU A 299 10.00 -1.14 21.16
CA LEU A 299 9.86 -2.59 21.28
C LEU A 299 8.52 -2.99 21.92
N GLY A 300 8.05 -2.24 22.91
CA GLY A 300 6.76 -2.48 23.55
C GLY A 300 5.58 -2.29 22.59
N VAL A 301 5.59 -1.22 21.79
CA VAL A 301 4.57 -1.01 20.74
C VAL A 301 4.62 -2.11 19.69
N LEU A 302 5.81 -2.50 19.23
CA LEU A 302 5.95 -3.62 18.29
C LEU A 302 5.38 -4.92 18.87
N ALA A 303 5.74 -5.25 20.12
CA ALA A 303 5.26 -6.44 20.80
C ALA A 303 3.74 -6.44 20.96
N LEU A 304 3.15 -5.28 21.29
CA LEU A 304 1.71 -5.11 21.42
C LEU A 304 0.99 -5.31 20.06
N LEU A 305 1.52 -4.73 18.98
CA LEU A 305 0.96 -4.91 17.64
C LEU A 305 1.05 -6.37 17.18
N LEU A 306 2.18 -7.03 17.43
CA LEU A 306 2.36 -8.45 17.13
C LEU A 306 1.41 -9.32 17.96
N PHE A 307 1.22 -9.01 19.24
CA PHE A 307 0.28 -9.71 20.10
C PHE A 307 -1.16 -9.59 19.56
N PHE A 308 -1.63 -8.38 19.25
CA PHE A 308 -2.98 -8.23 18.69
C PHE A 308 -3.14 -8.89 17.31
N ALA A 309 -2.11 -8.83 16.45
CA ALA A 309 -2.12 -9.54 15.18
C ALA A 309 -2.18 -11.07 15.38
N SER A 310 -1.46 -11.61 16.36
CA SER A 310 -1.46 -13.06 16.65
C SER A 310 -2.74 -13.56 17.33
N LEU A 311 -3.57 -12.66 17.88
CA LEU A 311 -4.90 -13.02 18.36
C LEU A 311 -5.88 -13.33 17.22
N TYR A 312 -5.63 -12.87 16.00
CA TYR A 312 -6.56 -13.08 14.88
C TYR A 312 -6.80 -14.56 14.57
N PRO A 313 -5.78 -15.42 14.32
CA PRO A 313 -6.03 -16.83 14.01
C PRO A 313 -6.88 -17.58 15.04
N PRO A 314 -6.59 -17.56 16.36
CA PRO A 314 -7.41 -18.29 17.33
C PRO A 314 -8.83 -17.74 17.50
N LEU A 315 -8.99 -16.40 17.44
CA LEU A 315 -10.31 -15.78 17.61
C LEU A 315 -11.18 -15.93 16.36
N ALA A 316 -10.61 -15.73 15.18
CA ALA A 316 -11.31 -15.84 13.91
C ALA A 316 -11.67 -17.30 13.58
N ALA A 317 -10.79 -18.26 13.89
CA ALA A 317 -11.06 -19.68 13.69
C ALA A 317 -12.32 -20.13 14.44
N SER A 318 -12.46 -19.76 15.72
CA SER A 318 -13.66 -20.09 16.51
C SER A 318 -14.94 -19.52 15.90
N ALA A 319 -14.90 -18.26 15.46
CA ALA A 319 -16.05 -17.64 14.81
C ALA A 319 -16.41 -18.37 13.51
N LYS A 320 -15.44 -18.67 12.65
CA LYS A 320 -15.66 -19.36 11.37
C LYS A 320 -16.16 -20.78 11.54
N ILE A 321 -15.67 -21.50 12.56
CA ILE A 321 -16.13 -22.84 12.90
C ILE A 321 -17.58 -22.83 13.39
N ARG A 322 -18.05 -21.77 14.06
CA ARG A 322 -19.46 -21.65 14.49
C ARG A 322 -20.40 -21.23 13.35
N ASP A 323 -19.85 -20.57 12.33
CA ASP A 323 -20.56 -20.07 11.14
C ASP A 323 -20.58 -21.08 9.98
N ARG A 324 -20.30 -22.35 10.26
CA ARG A 324 -20.26 -23.40 9.24
C ARG A 324 -21.68 -23.78 8.80
N PHE A 325 -21.82 -24.18 7.53
CA PHE A 325 -23.09 -24.62 6.96
C PHE A 325 -23.63 -25.90 7.59
N ALA A 326 -22.76 -26.88 7.90
CA ALA A 326 -23.12 -28.16 8.51
C ALA A 326 -22.28 -28.45 9.74
N THR A 327 -22.87 -28.93 10.84
CA THR A 327 -22.14 -29.24 12.09
C THR A 327 -21.38 -30.57 12.05
N HIS A 328 -21.73 -31.44 11.11
CA HIS A 328 -21.07 -32.72 10.84
C HIS A 328 -20.46 -32.71 9.44
N PRO A 329 -19.36 -33.45 9.18
CA PRO A 329 -18.56 -34.19 10.16
C PRO A 329 -17.88 -33.25 11.18
N GLY A 330 -17.33 -33.85 12.24
CA GLY A 330 -16.52 -33.12 13.22
C GLY A 330 -15.26 -32.54 12.59
N PRO A 331 -14.39 -31.88 13.38
CA PRO A 331 -13.12 -31.36 12.89
C PRO A 331 -12.30 -32.44 12.20
N SER A 332 -11.92 -32.21 10.94
CA SER A 332 -11.05 -33.07 10.13
C SER A 332 -9.95 -32.22 9.48
N LEU A 333 -8.85 -32.86 9.10
CA LEU A 333 -7.85 -32.26 8.22
C LEU A 333 -8.22 -32.42 6.74
N ASP A 334 -9.15 -33.31 6.43
CA ASP A 334 -9.70 -33.47 5.10
C ASP A 334 -10.92 -32.56 4.91
N GLY A 335 -10.78 -31.57 4.03
CA GLY A 335 -11.87 -30.67 3.68
C GLY A 335 -12.92 -31.32 2.77
N TRP A 336 -12.59 -32.41 2.08
CA TRP A 336 -13.47 -33.10 1.14
C TRP A 336 -14.61 -33.80 1.89
N ASP A 337 -14.31 -34.42 3.04
CA ASP A 337 -15.32 -35.01 3.94
C ASP A 337 -16.45 -34.02 4.30
N TYR A 338 -16.10 -32.74 4.45
CA TYR A 338 -17.07 -31.70 4.77
C TYR A 338 -18.00 -31.41 3.58
N MET A 339 -17.46 -31.41 2.36
CA MET A 339 -18.24 -31.14 1.15
C MET A 339 -19.26 -32.24 0.83
N GLU A 340 -19.02 -33.49 1.26
CA GLU A 340 -19.97 -34.60 1.05
C GLU A 340 -21.33 -34.36 1.71
N VAL A 341 -21.37 -33.63 2.83
CA VAL A 341 -22.57 -33.47 3.66
C VAL A 341 -23.03 -32.02 3.83
N ALA A 342 -22.20 -31.05 3.44
CA ALA A 342 -22.49 -29.65 3.67
C ALA A 342 -23.49 -29.11 2.63
N THR A 343 -24.50 -28.42 3.15
CA THR A 343 -25.57 -27.81 2.36
C THR A 343 -25.65 -26.32 2.68
N TYR A 344 -25.56 -25.48 1.67
CA TYR A 344 -25.75 -24.04 1.78
C TYR A 344 -27.19 -23.66 1.46
N HIS A 345 -27.77 -22.77 2.26
CA HIS A 345 -29.07 -22.16 2.00
C HIS A 345 -28.87 -20.68 1.70
N ASP A 346 -29.32 -20.22 0.54
CA ASP A 346 -29.24 -18.81 0.20
C ASP A 346 -30.35 -18.00 0.90
N PRO A 347 -30.27 -16.65 0.89
CA PRO A 347 -31.31 -15.79 1.45
C PRO A 347 -32.68 -15.93 0.76
N SER A 348 -32.74 -16.46 -0.46
CA SER A 348 -33.96 -16.72 -1.22
C SER A 348 -34.65 -18.02 -0.79
N GLY A 349 -33.95 -18.86 -0.02
CA GLY A 349 -34.41 -20.17 0.45
C GLY A 349 -33.96 -21.33 -0.42
N ASP A 350 -33.19 -21.07 -1.49
CA ASP A 350 -32.65 -22.10 -2.37
C ASP A 350 -31.54 -22.89 -1.68
N GLN A 351 -31.50 -24.19 -1.96
CA GLN A 351 -30.57 -25.14 -1.37
C GLN A 351 -29.49 -25.56 -2.37
N TYR A 352 -28.24 -25.53 -1.93
CA TYR A 352 -27.08 -25.93 -2.71
C TYR A 352 -26.24 -26.96 -1.93
N ASP A 353 -26.21 -28.20 -2.43
CA ASP A 353 -25.40 -29.27 -1.82
C ASP A 353 -23.97 -29.23 -2.38
N LEU A 354 -22.97 -29.08 -1.49
CA LEU A 354 -21.56 -28.96 -1.85
C LEU A 354 -20.97 -30.26 -2.44
N LYS A 355 -21.68 -31.39 -2.34
CA LYS A 355 -21.26 -32.66 -2.95
C LYS A 355 -21.12 -32.56 -4.47
N TRP A 356 -21.92 -31.71 -5.12
CA TRP A 356 -21.86 -31.53 -6.56
C TRP A 356 -20.61 -30.73 -6.97
N ASP A 357 -20.25 -29.72 -6.18
CA ASP A 357 -18.96 -29.03 -6.32
C ASP A 357 -17.79 -30.00 -6.10
N LEU A 358 -17.91 -30.91 -5.13
CA LEU A 358 -16.89 -31.94 -4.86
C LEU A 358 -16.66 -32.85 -6.07
N GLU A 359 -17.73 -33.35 -6.67
CA GLU A 359 -17.67 -34.17 -7.89
C GLU A 359 -17.03 -33.41 -9.05
N ALA A 360 -17.36 -32.13 -9.21
CA ALA A 360 -16.76 -31.28 -10.24
C ALA A 360 -15.26 -31.05 -10.01
N ILE A 361 -14.84 -30.80 -8.75
CA ILE A 361 -13.41 -30.66 -8.41
C ILE A 361 -12.67 -31.98 -8.64
N GLY A 362 -13.27 -33.12 -8.29
CA GLY A 362 -12.68 -34.44 -8.52
C GLY A 362 -12.58 -34.82 -9.99
N TRP A 363 -13.39 -34.21 -10.86
CA TRP A 363 -13.34 -34.40 -12.31
C TRP A 363 -12.21 -33.61 -13.00
N LEU A 364 -11.88 -32.41 -12.49
CA LEU A 364 -10.79 -31.56 -12.99
C LEU A 364 -9.41 -32.16 -12.70
#